data_AF-A0A945PPW7-F1
#
_entry.id   AF-A0A945PPW7-F1
#
_cell.length_a   1.000
_cell.length_b   1.000
_cell.length_c   1.000
_cell.angle_alpha   90.00
_cell.angle_beta   90.00
_cell.angle_gamma   90.00
#
_symmetry.space_group_name_H-M   'P 1'
#
loop_
_entity.id
_entity.type
_entity.pdbx_description
1 polymer ?
#
loop_
_entity_poly.entity_id
_entity_poly.type
_entity_poly.pdbx_seq_one_letter_code
_entity_poly.pdbx_strand_id
1 'polypeptide(L)'
;MSRLHSLVTIGLSFGISATGLAWAWMRYLLEPVDEFALWNHPLEGEMQRFHIFIAPIFIAIVAALWPLHIRPQLKKYFTRQKGRLQKTGALLAATFPCMALSAYALQLCETEAACNFWLIAHLASSAIWVITFTTHVLLATLFKTRQAD
;
A
#
# COMPACT_ATOMS: atom_id res chain seq x y z
N MET A 1 3.95 20.73 0.81
CA MET A 1 2.73 19.89 0.85
C MET A 1 1.87 20.36 2.01
N SER A 2 0.57 20.55 1.80
CA SER A 2 -0.33 21.00 2.87
C SER A 2 -0.54 19.90 3.92
N ARG A 3 -0.90 20.28 5.15
CA ARG A 3 -1.22 19.30 6.22
C ARG A 3 -2.37 18.38 5.83
N LEU A 4 -3.37 18.92 5.12
CA LEU A 4 -4.51 18.15 4.63
C LEU A 4 -4.06 17.01 3.69
N HIS A 5 -3.20 17.30 2.70
CA HIS A 5 -2.72 16.27 1.76
C HIS A 5 -1.96 15.16 2.49
N SER A 6 -1.14 15.52 3.48
CA SER A 6 -0.46 14.54 4.33
C SER A 6 -1.45 13.63 5.08
N LEU A 7 -2.44 14.22 5.74
CA LEU A 7 -3.42 13.46 6.54
C LEU A 7 -4.27 12.54 5.66
N VAL A 8 -4.74 13.03 4.51
CA VAL A 8 -5.51 12.23 3.55
C VAL A 8 -4.68 11.05 3.04
N THR A 9 -3.41 11.28 2.68
CA THR A 9 -2.53 10.21 2.17
C THR A 9 -2.24 9.17 3.23
N ILE A 10 -1.95 9.60 4.46
CA ILE A 10 -1.70 8.71 5.60
C ILE A 10 -2.96 7.90 5.91
N GLY A 11 -4.12 8.56 6.00
CA GLY A 11 -5.39 7.91 6.28
C GLY A 11 -5.77 6.88 5.22
N LEU A 12 -5.64 7.21 3.94
CA LEU A 12 -5.91 6.26 2.84
C LEU A 12 -4.93 5.09 2.82
N SER A 13 -3.63 5.35 3.00
CA SER A 13 -2.60 4.30 3.03
C SER A 13 -2.82 3.32 4.19
N PHE A 14 -3.18 3.82 5.37
CA PHE A 14 -3.52 2.94 6.50
C PHE A 14 -4.88 2.26 6.33
N GLY A 15 -5.88 2.94 5.78
CA GLY A 15 -7.20 2.34 5.51
C GLY A 15 -7.14 1.19 4.51
N ILE A 16 -6.42 1.36 3.39
CA ILE A 16 -6.22 0.29 2.41
C ILE A 16 -5.38 -0.86 3.00
N SER A 17 -4.37 -0.54 3.81
CA SER A 17 -3.55 -1.57 4.47
C SER A 17 -4.36 -2.36 5.49
N ALA A 18 -5.18 -1.70 6.31
CA ALA A 18 -6.00 -2.33 7.34
C ALA A 18 -7.04 -3.27 6.73
N THR A 19 -7.76 -2.81 5.70
CA THR A 19 -8.75 -3.64 4.99
C THR A 19 -8.10 -4.84 4.29
N GLY A 20 -6.93 -4.65 3.66
CA GLY A 20 -6.21 -5.73 2.99
C GLY A 20 -5.65 -6.77 3.98
N LEU A 21 -5.08 -6.33 5.09
CA LEU A 21 -4.57 -7.21 6.14
C LEU A 21 -5.70 -7.97 6.84
N ALA A 22 -6.81 -7.29 7.16
CA ALA A 22 -7.97 -7.92 7.76
C ALA A 22 -8.57 -8.98 6.83
N TRP A 23 -8.69 -8.66 5.53
CA TRP A 23 -9.16 -9.62 4.54
C TRP A 23 -8.23 -10.83 4.41
N ALA A 24 -6.91 -10.61 4.28
CA ALA A 24 -5.93 -11.69 4.19
C ALA A 24 -5.93 -12.56 5.45
N TRP A 25 -6.05 -11.95 6.63
CA TRP A 25 -6.18 -12.68 7.89
C TRP A 25 -7.39 -13.62 7.87
N MET A 26 -8.58 -13.09 7.52
CA MET A 26 -9.80 -13.89 7.46
C MET A 26 -9.68 -15.02 6.42
N ARG A 27 -9.16 -14.72 5.23
CA ARG A 27 -9.06 -15.67 4.13
C ARG A 27 -8.10 -16.83 4.40
N TYR A 28 -6.98 -16.57 5.07
CA TYR A 28 -5.87 -17.53 5.14
C TYR A 28 -5.64 -18.13 6.54
N LEU A 29 -6.12 -17.50 7.61
CA LEU A 29 -5.85 -17.97 8.98
C LEU A 29 -7.11 -18.26 9.80
N LEU A 30 -8.31 -17.94 9.32
CA LEU A 30 -9.56 -18.33 9.98
C LEU A 30 -10.14 -19.57 9.32
N GLU A 31 -10.69 -20.47 10.14
CA GLU A 31 -11.36 -21.67 9.67
C GLU A 31 -12.74 -21.33 9.11
N PRO A 32 -13.18 -21.98 8.01
CA PRO A 32 -14.54 -21.85 7.51
C PRO A 32 -15.57 -22.29 8.56
N VAL A 33 -16.70 -21.59 8.61
CA VAL A 33 -17.78 -21.89 9.56
C VAL A 33 -18.45 -23.23 9.23
N ASP A 34 -18.42 -23.64 7.96
CA ASP A 34 -18.87 -24.94 7.46
C ASP A 34 -18.14 -25.33 6.16
N GLU A 35 -18.27 -26.60 5.74
CA GLU A 35 -17.57 -27.18 4.57
C GLU A 35 -17.90 -26.48 3.23
N PHE A 36 -19.05 -25.81 3.14
CA PHE A 36 -19.51 -25.11 1.95
C PHE A 36 -19.49 -23.59 2.12
N ALA A 37 -18.87 -23.10 3.19
CA ALA A 37 -18.80 -21.68 3.47
C ALA A 37 -17.97 -20.97 2.39
N LEU A 38 -18.61 -20.02 1.70
CA LEU A 38 -17.95 -19.17 0.69
C LEU A 38 -16.87 -18.27 1.32
N TRP A 39 -17.08 -17.91 2.59
CA TRP A 39 -16.24 -17.02 3.39
C TRP A 39 -15.91 -17.67 4.72
N ASN A 40 -14.70 -17.46 5.21
CA ASN A 40 -14.25 -18.00 6.49
C ASN A 40 -14.77 -17.17 7.68
N HIS A 41 -15.05 -15.88 7.45
CA HIS A 41 -15.54 -14.96 8.47
C HIS A 41 -16.67 -14.07 7.95
N PRO A 42 -17.69 -13.71 8.76
CA PRO A 42 -18.81 -12.88 8.32
C PRO A 42 -18.44 -11.50 7.76
N LEU A 43 -17.23 -11.00 8.07
CA LEU A 43 -16.71 -9.71 7.57
C LEU A 43 -15.73 -9.83 6.39
N GLU A 44 -15.43 -11.05 5.92
CA GLU A 44 -14.41 -11.25 4.89
C GLU A 44 -14.79 -10.53 3.58
N GLY A 45 -16.06 -10.63 3.17
CA GLY A 45 -16.57 -9.96 1.98
C GLY A 45 -16.58 -8.43 2.11
N GLU A 46 -16.89 -7.91 3.29
CA GLU A 46 -16.89 -6.48 3.60
C GLU A 46 -15.47 -5.91 3.51
N MET A 47 -14.49 -6.60 4.12
CA MET A 47 -13.09 -6.18 4.07
C MET A 47 -12.56 -6.20 2.63
N GLN A 48 -12.91 -7.23 1.84
CA GLN A 48 -12.56 -7.28 0.43
C GLN A 48 -13.17 -6.11 -0.36
N ARG A 49 -14.47 -5.84 -0.20
CA ARG A 49 -15.16 -4.74 -0.89
C ARG A 49 -14.57 -3.38 -0.54
N PHE A 50 -14.28 -3.14 0.75
CA PHE A 50 -13.64 -1.89 1.16
C PHE A 50 -12.23 -1.75 0.60
N HIS A 51 -11.43 -2.83 0.60
CA HIS A 51 -10.10 -2.80 0.04
C HIS A 51 -10.12 -2.42 -1.45
N ILE A 52 -10.98 -3.08 -2.24
CA ILE A 52 -11.17 -2.81 -3.67
C ILE A 52 -11.71 -1.39 -3.91
N PHE A 53 -12.60 -0.90 -3.06
CA PHE A 53 -13.17 0.45 -3.18
C PHE A 53 -12.16 1.56 -2.86
N ILE A 54 -11.33 1.38 -1.82
CA ILE A 54 -10.33 2.39 -1.42
C ILE A 54 -9.17 2.43 -2.42
N ALA A 55 -8.83 1.30 -3.04
CA ALA A 55 -7.71 1.18 -3.98
C ALA A 55 -7.68 2.26 -5.09
N PRO A 56 -8.72 2.48 -5.91
CA PRO A 56 -8.70 3.50 -6.96
C PRO A 56 -8.53 4.92 -6.41
N ILE A 57 -9.14 5.22 -5.25
CA ILE A 57 -9.00 6.53 -4.59
C ILE A 57 -7.54 6.74 -4.16
N PHE A 58 -6.94 5.71 -3.56
CA PHE A 58 -5.55 5.74 -3.15
C PHE A 58 -4.60 5.90 -4.34
N ILE A 59 -4.85 5.18 -5.44
CA ILE A 59 -4.07 5.30 -6.68
C ILE A 59 -4.14 6.73 -7.24
N ALA A 60 -5.33 7.33 -7.28
CA ALA A 60 -5.51 8.71 -7.74
C ALA A 60 -4.74 9.72 -6.87
N ILE A 61 -4.75 9.53 -5.55
CA ILE A 61 -4.00 10.39 -4.62
C ILE A 61 -2.49 10.25 -4.82
N VAL A 62 -1.97 9.02 -4.97
CA VAL A 62 -0.54 8.81 -5.25
C VAL A 62 -0.14 9.43 -6.60
N ALA A 63 -0.99 9.31 -7.62
CA ALA A 63 -0.79 9.97 -8.91
C ALA A 63 -0.76 11.50 -8.79
N ALA A 64 -1.69 12.09 -8.05
CA ALA A 64 -1.72 13.53 -7.79
C ALA A 64 -0.49 14.02 -6.99
N LEU A 65 0.03 13.19 -6.08
CA LEU A 65 1.27 13.46 -5.35
C LEU A 65 2.53 13.35 -6.19
N TRP A 66 2.45 12.72 -7.38
CA TRP A 66 3.62 12.44 -8.20
C TRP A 66 4.44 13.69 -8.55
N PRO A 67 3.88 14.75 -9.17
CA PRO A 67 4.63 15.96 -9.47
C PRO A 67 4.94 16.80 -8.22
N LEU A 68 4.08 16.75 -7.20
CA LEU A 68 4.16 17.63 -6.02
C LEU A 68 5.18 17.16 -4.98
N HIS A 69 5.40 15.84 -4.89
CA HIS A 69 6.19 15.24 -3.83
C HIS A 69 7.13 14.15 -4.34
N ILE A 70 6.62 13.16 -5.08
CA ILE A 70 7.39 11.94 -5.39
C ILE A 70 8.54 12.24 -6.36
N ARG A 71 8.27 12.85 -7.51
CA ARG A 71 9.26 13.12 -8.55
C ARG A 71 10.41 14.04 -8.07
N PRO A 72 10.16 15.16 -7.36
CA PRO A 72 11.25 15.99 -6.82
C PRO A 72 12.15 15.24 -5.84
N GLN A 73 11.57 14.41 -4.96
CA GLN A 73 12.35 13.64 -3.98
C GLN A 73 13.14 12.50 -4.63
N LEU A 74 12.57 11.86 -5.65
CA LEU A 74 13.26 10.85 -6.45
C LEU A 74 14.44 11.44 -7.23
N LYS A 75 14.29 12.66 -7.77
CA LYS A 75 15.42 13.39 -8.39
C LYS A 75 16.56 13.60 -7.38
N LYS A 76 16.26 14.04 -6.15
CA LYS A 76 17.26 14.22 -5.07
C LYS A 76 17.97 12.92 -4.70
N TYR A 77 17.23 11.80 -4.69
CA TYR A 77 17.81 10.47 -4.44
C TYR A 77 18.89 10.10 -5.47
N PHE A 78 18.63 10.35 -6.75
CA PHE A 78 19.57 10.04 -7.82
C PHE A 78 20.75 11.02 -7.91
N THR A 79 20.59 12.28 -7.51
CA THR A 79 21.65 13.30 -7.54
C THR A 79 22.54 13.33 -6.27
N ARG A 80 22.76 12.18 -5.63
CA ARG A 80 23.64 11.95 -4.45
C ARG A 80 23.18 12.45 -3.07
N GLN A 81 21.95 12.95 -2.89
CA GLN A 81 21.40 13.22 -1.53
C GLN A 81 20.64 11.98 -0.99
N LYS A 82 21.38 10.93 -0.61
CA LYS A 82 20.81 9.62 -0.20
C LYS A 82 20.52 9.52 1.30
N GLY A 83 19.75 10.48 1.84
CA GLY A 83 19.25 10.40 3.21
C GLY A 83 18.26 9.24 3.42
N ARG A 84 17.97 8.90 4.68
CA ARG A 84 17.02 7.82 5.03
C ARG A 84 15.62 8.06 4.45
N LEU A 85 15.18 9.32 4.41
CA LEU A 85 13.89 9.71 3.80
C LEU A 85 13.87 9.49 2.28
N GLN A 86 14.96 9.79 1.58
CA GLN A 86 15.05 9.59 0.14
C GLN A 86 15.09 8.09 -0.22
N LYS A 87 15.78 7.27 0.58
CA LYS A 87 15.81 5.81 0.40
C LYS A 87 14.41 5.19 0.54
N THR A 88 13.72 5.51 1.64
CA THR A 88 12.36 5.01 1.90
C THR A 88 11.37 5.52 0.85
N GLY A 89 11.46 6.80 0.46
CA GLY A 89 10.64 7.37 -0.61
C GLY A 89 10.87 6.72 -1.98
N ALA A 90 12.13 6.41 -2.33
CA ALA A 90 12.46 5.72 -3.58
C ALA A 90 11.93 4.28 -3.59
N LEU A 91 12.05 3.56 -2.47
CA LEU A 91 11.50 2.20 -2.34
C LEU A 91 9.97 2.20 -2.45
N LEU A 92 9.29 3.18 -1.85
CA LEU A 92 7.84 3.37 -2.04
C LEU A 92 7.51 3.61 -3.52
N ALA A 93 8.20 4.55 -4.17
CA ALA A 93 7.97 4.88 -5.57
C ALA A 93 8.15 3.65 -6.50
N ALA A 94 9.09 2.76 -6.19
CA ALA A 94 9.30 1.53 -6.94
C ALA A 94 8.27 0.44 -6.62
N THR A 95 7.87 0.31 -5.35
CA THR A 95 6.97 -0.76 -4.90
C THR A 95 5.51 -0.48 -5.26
N PHE A 96 5.10 0.79 -5.29
CA PHE A 96 3.74 1.19 -5.64
C PHE A 96 3.22 0.62 -6.97
N PRO A 97 3.91 0.79 -8.12
CA PRO A 97 3.45 0.23 -9.38
C PRO A 97 3.41 -1.30 -9.35
N CYS A 98 4.38 -1.96 -8.71
CA CYS A 98 4.35 -3.42 -8.55
C CYS A 98 3.09 -3.87 -7.82
N MET A 99 2.72 -3.18 -6.74
CA MET A 99 1.52 -3.47 -5.95
C MET A 99 0.23 -3.21 -6.73
N ALA A 100 0.11 -2.04 -7.37
CA ALA A 100 -1.10 -1.67 -8.09
C ALA A 100 -1.33 -2.51 -9.36
N LEU A 101 -0.27 -2.76 -10.13
CA LEU A 101 -0.37 -3.54 -11.37
C LEU A 101 -0.61 -5.02 -11.10
N SER A 102 0.03 -5.60 -10.08
CA SER A 102 -0.25 -6.99 -9.68
C SER A 102 -1.68 -7.18 -9.19
N ALA A 103 -2.26 -6.20 -8.47
CA ALA A 103 -3.66 -6.24 -8.06
C ALA A 103 -4.60 -6.27 -9.26
N TYR A 104 -4.32 -5.45 -10.28
CA TYR A 104 -5.11 -5.42 -11.51
C TYR A 104 -4.94 -6.71 -12.32
N ALA A 105 -3.70 -7.20 -12.46
CA ALA A 105 -3.42 -8.45 -13.16
C ALA A 105 -4.07 -9.66 -12.47
N LEU A 106 -4.19 -9.66 -11.14
CA LEU A 106 -4.92 -10.66 -10.38
C LEU A 106 -6.42 -10.68 -10.71
N GLN A 107 -7.01 -9.56 -11.13
CA GLN A 107 -8.42 -9.51 -11.56
C GLN A 107 -8.63 -10.05 -12.98
N LEU A 108 -7.56 -10.11 -13.79
CA LEU A 108 -7.60 -10.52 -15.19
C LEU A 108 -7.05 -11.92 -15.43
N CYS A 109 -6.48 -12.56 -14.41
CA CYS A 109 -5.87 -13.88 -14.56
C CYS A 109 -6.96 -14.95 -14.79
N GLU A 110 -6.69 -15.87 -15.70
CA GLU A 110 -7.61 -16.97 -16.02
C GLU A 110 -7.10 -18.32 -15.51
N THR A 111 -5.77 -18.48 -15.45
CA THR A 111 -5.15 -19.72 -15.00
C THR A 111 -4.74 -19.62 -13.53
N GLU A 112 -4.88 -20.73 -12.80
CA GLU A 112 -4.49 -20.81 -11.40
C GLU A 112 -3.03 -20.40 -11.17
N ALA A 113 -2.12 -20.85 -12.05
CA ALA A 113 -0.71 -20.50 -11.97
C ALA A 113 -0.47 -18.98 -12.12
N ALA A 114 -1.15 -18.32 -13.07
CA ALA A 114 -1.05 -16.88 -13.24
C ALA A 114 -1.66 -16.12 -12.05
N CYS A 115 -2.83 -16.56 -11.57
CA CYS A 115 -3.47 -15.96 -10.41
C CYS A 115 -2.60 -16.08 -9.15
N ASN A 116 -2.01 -17.25 -8.90
CA ASN A 116 -1.12 -17.44 -7.76
C ASN A 116 0.16 -16.58 -7.86
N PHE A 117 0.74 -16.46 -9.06
CA PHE A 117 1.87 -15.57 -9.28
C PHE A 117 1.53 -14.10 -8.96
N TRP A 118 0.41 -13.59 -9.48
CA TRP A 118 -0.01 -12.21 -9.23
C TRP A 118 -0.42 -11.97 -7.78
N LEU A 119 -1.03 -12.96 -7.13
CA LEU A 119 -1.34 -12.93 -5.72
C LEU A 119 -0.07 -12.77 -4.88
N ILE A 120 0.94 -13.62 -5.11
CA ILE A 120 2.22 -13.54 -4.38
C ILE A 120 2.90 -12.20 -4.64
N ALA A 121 2.94 -11.74 -5.90
CA ALA A 121 3.51 -10.46 -6.27
C ALA A 121 2.81 -9.29 -5.55
N HIS A 122 1.48 -9.33 -5.48
CA HIS A 122 0.68 -8.33 -4.80
C HIS A 122 0.90 -8.34 -3.29
N LEU A 123 0.87 -9.51 -2.65
CA LEU A 123 1.09 -9.63 -1.21
C LEU A 123 2.51 -9.20 -0.81
N ALA A 124 3.53 -9.63 -1.56
CA ALA A 124 4.92 -9.28 -1.28
C ALA A 124 5.17 -7.77 -1.41
N SER A 125 4.70 -7.18 -2.51
CA SER A 125 4.83 -5.73 -2.71
C SER A 125 4.00 -4.92 -1.70
N SER A 126 2.81 -5.41 -1.31
CA SER A 126 1.99 -4.79 -0.26
C SER A 126 2.70 -4.81 1.10
N ALA A 127 3.30 -5.93 1.49
CA ALA A 127 4.06 -6.04 2.74
C ALA A 127 5.24 -5.03 2.77
N ILE A 128 6.01 -4.96 1.69
CA ILE A 128 7.09 -3.99 1.53
C ILE A 128 6.54 -2.55 1.63
N TRP A 129 5.41 -2.27 0.97
CA TRP A 129 4.76 -0.96 1.01
C TRP A 129 4.39 -0.56 2.44
N VAL A 130 3.63 -1.39 3.17
CA VAL A 130 3.15 -1.06 4.53
C VAL A 130 4.30 -0.75 5.48
N ILE A 131 5.34 -1.59 5.49
CA ILE A 131 6.51 -1.42 6.35
C ILE A 131 7.26 -0.14 5.98
N THR A 132 7.53 0.05 4.69
CA THR A 132 8.29 1.21 4.20
C THR A 132 7.52 2.51 4.40
N PHE A 133 6.21 2.51 4.19
CA PHE A 133 5.36 3.68 4.33
C PHE A 133 5.29 4.12 5.79
N THR A 134 5.06 3.17 6.69
CA THR A 134 5.07 3.43 8.15
C THR A 134 6.40 4.01 8.57
N THR A 135 7.51 3.41 8.12
CA THR A 135 8.86 3.91 8.39
C THR A 135 9.08 5.32 7.83
N HIS A 136 8.61 5.59 6.62
CA HIS A 136 8.74 6.90 5.96
C HIS A 136 7.99 7.99 6.73
N VAL A 137 6.76 7.73 7.16
CA VAL A 137 5.95 8.66 7.97
C VAL A 137 6.59 8.91 9.33
N LEU A 138 7.05 7.87 10.02
CA LEU A 138 7.73 8.00 11.31
C LEU A 138 9.00 8.84 11.20
N LEU A 139 9.86 8.53 10.22
CA LEU A 139 11.08 9.31 9.98
C LEU A 139 10.74 10.77 9.66
N ALA A 140 9.77 11.02 8.77
CA ALA A 140 9.41 12.38 8.37
C ALA A 140 8.91 13.20 9.56
N THR A 141 8.18 12.56 10.48
CA THR A 141 7.69 13.19 11.71
C THR A 141 8.85 13.50 12.66
N LEU A 142 9.75 12.54 12.89
CA LEU A 142 10.92 12.70 13.77
C LEU A 142 11.92 13.77 13.26
N PHE A 143 12.13 13.85 11.94
CA PHE A 143 12.99 14.89 11.38
C PHE A 143 12.36 16.29 11.48
N LYS A 144 11.02 16.37 11.41
CA LYS A 144 10.31 17.64 11.53
C LYS A 144 10.35 18.18 12.96
N THR A 145 10.23 17.33 13.98
CA THR A 145 10.33 17.77 15.38
C THR A 145 11.72 18.28 15.71
N ARG A 146 12.78 17.58 15.27
CA ARG A 146 14.19 17.99 15.47
C ARG A 146 14.60 19.31 14.80
N GLN A 147 13.81 19.85 13.88
CA GLN A 147 14.06 21.15 13.24
C GLN A 147 13.29 22.29 13.91
N ALA A 148 12.37 21.98 14.82
CA ALA A 148 11.58 22.96 15.56
C ALA A 148 12.15 23.27 16.96
N ASP A 149 13.12 22.46 17.41
CA ASP A 149 13.95 22.65 18.60
C ASP A 149 15.28 23.35 18.21
#